data_AF-A0A652KHH5-F1
#
_entry.id   AF-A0A652KHH5-F1
#
_cell.length_a   1.000
_cell.length_b   1.000
_cell.length_c   1.000
_cell.angle_alpha   90.00
_cell.angle_beta   90.00
_cell.angle_gamma   90.00
#
_symmetry.space_group_name_H-M   'P 1'
#
loop_
_entity.id
_entity.type
_entity.pdbx_description
1 polymer ?
#
loop_
_entity_poly.entity_id
_entity_poly.type
_entity_poly.pdbx_seq_one_letter_code
_entity_poly.pdbx_strand_id
1 'polypeptide(L)'
;MTTSPSPVAGLTTRPATGTNWQALGLCREADPDTFFPDRSTAPADIKAICMGCPVRAVCLDYALTHNERYGVWGGLDENERRNLRRRRTAQAPKNEPKPATVRPAAKRPSYGGGFPPAPCGTEAAHRRHKRRKETVDEACAAAHAAYLDATREARKTWRRNSKARVRARQGPRALFPCGTAAAYSRHKRRGEKACDACREAGNAARRKYTRTEPNVPSQEAVDAARKWNNPGEWHPRGWREPQLTGKQWDEITARLRAGATAQDLAREYQISAASIRNRITS
;
A
#
# COMPACT_ATOMS: atom_id res chain seq x y z
N MET A 1 -3.98 -59.22 0.79
CA MET A 1 -3.06 -58.14 1.19
C MET A 1 -2.30 -57.80 -0.07
N THR A 2 -2.56 -56.73 -0.83
CA THR A 2 -2.55 -55.31 -0.43
C THR A 2 -3.25 -54.53 -1.54
N THR A 3 -4.25 -53.72 -1.20
CA THR A 3 -4.91 -52.79 -2.13
C THR A 3 -4.33 -51.40 -1.88
N SER A 4 -3.55 -50.87 -2.83
CA SER A 4 -3.11 -49.46 -2.82
C SER A 4 -4.25 -48.53 -3.20
N PRO A 5 -4.51 -47.43 -2.47
CA PRO A 5 -5.31 -46.34 -3.00
C PRO A 5 -4.44 -45.29 -3.68
N SER A 6 -4.88 -44.86 -4.86
CA SER A 6 -4.33 -43.76 -5.67
C SER A 6 -4.48 -42.38 -4.99
N PRO A 7 -3.63 -41.38 -5.31
CA PRO A 7 -3.75 -40.04 -4.75
C PRO A 7 -4.85 -39.25 -5.47
N VAL A 8 -5.84 -38.79 -4.72
CA VAL A 8 -6.83 -37.81 -5.20
C VAL A 8 -6.23 -36.40 -5.14
N ALA A 9 -6.16 -35.75 -6.29
CA ALA A 9 -5.87 -34.32 -6.44
C ALA A 9 -6.95 -33.50 -5.72
N GLY A 10 -6.59 -32.88 -4.60
CA GLY A 10 -7.48 -32.12 -3.74
C GLY A 10 -7.77 -30.71 -4.26
N LEU A 11 -8.94 -30.55 -4.88
CA LEU A 11 -9.86 -29.41 -4.87
C LEU A 11 -9.40 -28.16 -4.08
N THR A 12 -9.14 -27.05 -4.79
CA THR A 12 -9.10 -25.69 -4.23
C THR A 12 -10.51 -25.18 -3.95
N THR A 13 -11.21 -25.80 -3.00
CA THR A 13 -12.50 -25.30 -2.52
C THR A 13 -12.25 -24.10 -1.60
N ARG A 14 -12.70 -22.91 -2.01
CA ARG A 14 -12.80 -21.75 -1.12
C ARG A 14 -13.67 -22.18 0.09
N PRO A 15 -13.16 -22.19 1.33
CA PRO A 15 -13.94 -22.70 2.46
C PRO A 15 -15.22 -21.87 2.60
N ALA A 16 -16.35 -22.57 2.77
CA ALA A 16 -17.63 -21.95 2.99
C ALA A 16 -17.60 -21.05 4.23
N THR A 17 -18.30 -19.93 4.19
CA THR A 17 -18.42 -18.96 5.28
C THR A 17 -19.02 -19.66 6.50
N GLY A 18 -18.17 -20.11 7.42
CA GLY A 18 -18.56 -20.93 8.59
C GLY A 18 -17.50 -21.97 9.00
N THR A 19 -16.60 -22.35 8.09
CA THR A 19 -15.48 -23.25 8.43
C THR A 19 -14.35 -22.47 9.11
N ASN A 20 -13.81 -22.99 10.22
CA ASN A 20 -12.61 -22.49 10.90
C ASN A 20 -11.38 -22.65 9.98
N TRP A 21 -11.25 -21.76 9.00
CA TRP A 21 -10.19 -21.78 7.99
C TRP A 21 -8.79 -21.70 8.63
N GLN A 22 -8.68 -21.13 9.83
CA GLN A 22 -7.45 -21.11 10.59
C GLN A 22 -6.95 -22.52 10.89
N ALA A 23 -7.84 -23.52 11.03
CA ALA A 23 -7.48 -24.92 11.25
C ALA A 23 -6.78 -25.58 10.05
N LEU A 24 -6.98 -25.06 8.84
CA LEU A 24 -6.39 -25.57 7.59
C LEU A 24 -5.10 -24.82 7.19
N GLY A 25 -4.61 -23.93 8.06
CA GLY A 25 -3.39 -23.17 7.80
C GLY A 25 -2.13 -24.01 7.99
N LEU A 26 -1.29 -24.11 6.95
CA LEU A 26 0.03 -24.77 7.03
C LEU A 26 0.95 -24.12 8.07
N CYS A 27 0.74 -22.85 8.41
CA CYS A 27 1.50 -22.17 9.46
C CYS A 27 1.38 -22.83 10.85
N ARG A 28 0.38 -23.68 11.08
CA ARG A 28 0.22 -24.43 12.33
C ARG A 28 1.28 -25.52 12.53
N GLU A 29 1.92 -25.95 11.45
CA GLU A 29 3.01 -26.94 11.49
C GLU A 29 4.37 -26.27 11.77
N ALA A 30 4.41 -24.94 11.79
CA ALA A 30 5.59 -24.14 12.08
C ALA A 30 5.41 -23.37 13.40
N ASP A 31 6.53 -22.89 13.94
CA ASP A 31 6.55 -22.09 15.15
C ASP A 31 5.81 -20.74 14.97
N PRO A 32 4.85 -20.38 15.86
CA PRO A 32 4.10 -19.13 15.74
C PRO A 32 4.98 -17.87 15.71
N ASP A 33 6.05 -17.83 16.50
CA ASP A 33 6.91 -16.63 16.63
C ASP A 33 7.63 -16.31 15.32
N THR A 34 7.88 -17.33 14.49
CA THR A 34 8.44 -17.20 13.15
C THR A 34 7.58 -16.26 12.28
N PHE A 35 6.27 -16.21 12.47
CA PHE A 35 5.39 -15.32 11.68
C PHE A 35 5.33 -13.88 12.19
N PHE A 36 6.00 -13.55 13.30
CA PHE A 36 6.04 -12.22 13.92
C PHE A 36 7.48 -11.69 14.04
N PRO A 37 8.16 -11.38 12.92
CA PRO A 37 9.53 -10.89 12.95
C PRO A 37 9.62 -9.50 13.61
N ASP A 38 10.70 -9.26 14.36
CA ASP A 38 11.06 -7.94 14.94
C ASP A 38 11.23 -6.84 13.87
N ARG A 39 11.54 -7.25 12.63
CA ARG A 39 11.70 -6.36 11.48
C ARG A 39 10.42 -6.33 10.67
N SER A 40 10.05 -5.15 10.19
CA SER A 40 8.85 -4.92 9.37
C SER A 40 8.86 -5.62 8.00
N THR A 41 9.96 -6.29 7.64
CA THR A 41 10.09 -7.10 6.43
C THR A 41 10.31 -8.53 6.84
N ALA A 42 9.42 -9.42 6.39
CA ALA A 42 9.58 -10.85 6.63
C ALA A 42 10.54 -11.47 5.61
N PRO A 43 11.42 -12.40 6.04
CA PRO A 43 12.27 -13.14 5.13
C PRO A 43 11.45 -14.08 4.22
N ALA A 44 12.05 -14.46 3.09
CA ALA A 44 11.35 -15.09 1.97
C ALA A 44 10.91 -16.53 2.27
N ASP A 45 11.63 -17.22 3.13
CA ASP A 45 11.32 -18.54 3.70
C ASP A 45 9.97 -18.57 4.42
N ILE A 46 9.68 -17.57 5.26
CA ILE A 46 8.39 -17.45 5.96
C ILE A 46 7.25 -17.21 4.96
N LYS A 47 7.51 -16.43 3.92
CA LYS A 47 6.54 -16.19 2.83
C LYS A 47 6.29 -17.45 2.00
N ALA A 48 7.29 -18.32 1.83
CA ALA A 48 7.17 -19.56 1.07
C ALA A 48 6.15 -20.52 1.71
N ILE A 49 6.11 -20.62 3.04
CA ILE A 49 5.09 -21.42 3.76
C ILE A 49 3.67 -20.95 3.38
N CYS A 50 3.48 -19.64 3.25
CA CYS A 50 2.19 -19.08 2.86
C CYS A 50 1.84 -19.38 1.39
N MET A 51 2.80 -19.56 0.49
CA MET A 51 2.56 -19.78 -0.94
C MET A 51 1.91 -21.14 -1.23
N GLY A 52 2.21 -22.17 -0.43
CA GLY A 52 1.58 -23.49 -0.51
C GLY A 52 0.30 -23.62 0.32
N CYS A 53 -0.07 -22.59 1.10
CA CYS A 53 -1.15 -22.68 2.07
C CYS A 53 -2.54 -22.61 1.39
N PRO A 54 -3.43 -23.59 1.59
CA PRO A 54 -4.74 -23.64 0.93
C PRO A 54 -5.66 -22.48 1.32
N VAL A 55 -5.47 -21.93 2.53
CA VAL A 55 -6.27 -20.81 3.07
C VAL A 55 -5.60 -19.44 2.89
N ARG A 56 -4.53 -19.35 2.09
CA ARG A 56 -3.76 -18.11 1.89
C ARG A 56 -4.63 -16.91 1.52
N ALA A 57 -5.57 -17.09 0.58
CA ALA A 57 -6.43 -16.00 0.12
C ALA A 57 -7.37 -15.48 1.22
N VAL A 58 -7.98 -16.40 1.98
CA VAL A 58 -8.89 -16.09 3.10
C VAL A 58 -8.11 -15.43 4.25
N CYS A 59 -6.92 -15.94 4.55
CA CYS A 59 -6.00 -15.38 5.55
C CYS A 59 -5.59 -13.94 5.20
N LEU A 60 -5.27 -13.67 3.94
CA LEU A 60 -4.93 -12.32 3.49
C LEU A 60 -6.13 -11.37 3.60
N ASP A 61 -7.31 -11.83 3.18
CA ASP A 61 -8.52 -11.01 3.23
C ASP A 61 -8.91 -10.68 4.67
N TYR A 62 -8.81 -11.65 5.59
CA TYR A 62 -9.00 -11.44 7.02
C TYR A 62 -8.05 -10.36 7.56
N ALA A 63 -6.76 -10.44 7.25
CA ALA A 63 -5.77 -9.45 7.70
C ALA A 63 -6.01 -8.04 7.12
N LEU A 64 -6.55 -7.96 5.91
CA LEU A 64 -6.94 -6.69 5.30
C LEU A 64 -8.22 -6.12 5.93
N THR A 65 -9.23 -6.93 6.16
CA THR A 65 -10.51 -6.49 6.75
C THR A 65 -10.36 -6.08 8.21
N HIS A 66 -9.62 -6.86 9.01
CA HIS A 66 -9.43 -6.62 10.45
C HIS A 66 -8.26 -5.68 10.77
N ASN A 67 -7.56 -5.20 9.72
CA ASN A 67 -6.42 -4.31 9.86
C ASN A 67 -5.30 -4.88 10.77
N GLU A 68 -5.00 -6.16 10.60
CA GLU A 68 -3.93 -6.85 11.32
C GLU A 68 -2.59 -6.18 11.02
N ARG A 69 -2.00 -5.59 12.06
CA ARG A 69 -0.85 -4.68 11.95
C ARG A 69 0.49 -5.38 12.00
N TYR A 70 0.56 -6.54 12.63
CA TYR A 70 1.82 -7.24 12.88
C TYR A 70 1.85 -8.59 12.17
N GLY A 71 3.06 -9.10 11.96
CA GLY A 71 3.29 -10.42 11.40
C GLY A 71 2.98 -10.60 9.91
N VAL A 72 3.18 -11.82 9.45
CA VAL A 72 3.01 -12.27 8.05
C VAL A 72 1.64 -12.91 7.88
N TRP A 73 0.84 -12.39 6.95
CA TRP A 73 -0.52 -12.88 6.68
C TRP A 73 -0.70 -13.11 5.20
N GLY A 74 -1.15 -14.31 4.81
CA GLY A 74 -1.36 -14.68 3.41
C GLY A 74 -0.14 -14.48 2.51
N GLY A 75 1.07 -14.55 3.09
CA GLY A 75 2.35 -14.35 2.40
C GLY A 75 2.75 -12.89 2.22
N LEU A 76 2.08 -11.93 2.87
CA LEU A 76 2.45 -10.52 2.87
C LEU A 76 2.86 -10.07 4.27
N ASP A 77 3.94 -9.30 4.35
CA ASP A 77 4.34 -8.58 5.57
C ASP A 77 3.53 -7.28 5.78
N GLU A 78 3.75 -6.62 6.91
CA GLU A 78 3.04 -5.38 7.27
C GLU A 78 3.16 -4.31 6.18
N ASN A 79 4.39 -4.10 5.67
CA ASN A 79 4.66 -3.05 4.69
C ASN A 79 4.00 -3.36 3.34
N GLU A 80 4.02 -4.62 2.91
CA GLU A 80 3.35 -5.09 1.71
C GLU A 80 1.83 -4.94 1.82
N ARG A 81 1.23 -5.32 2.95
CA ARG A 81 -0.22 -5.12 3.18
C ARG A 81 -0.56 -3.63 3.19
N ARG A 82 0.27 -2.79 3.80
CA ARG A 82 0.10 -1.32 3.80
C ARG A 82 0.16 -0.75 2.37
N ASN A 83 1.10 -1.22 1.56
CA ASN A 83 1.23 -0.81 0.16
C ASN A 83 0.05 -1.29 -0.68
N LEU A 84 -0.44 -2.51 -0.44
CA LEU A 84 -1.62 -3.05 -1.12
C LEU A 84 -2.87 -2.21 -0.82
N ARG A 85 -3.10 -1.81 0.44
CA ARG A 85 -4.19 -0.88 0.80
C ARG A 85 -4.07 0.44 0.04
N ARG A 86 -2.87 1.05 0.03
CA ARG A 86 -2.62 2.31 -0.69
C ARG A 86 -2.90 2.19 -2.19
N ARG A 87 -2.49 1.08 -2.82
CA ARG A 87 -2.76 0.83 -4.24
C ARG A 87 -4.26 0.68 -4.52
N ARG A 88 -4.99 -0.07 -3.68
CA ARG A 88 -6.46 -0.18 -3.77
C ARG A 88 -7.14 1.19 -3.63
N THR A 89 -6.67 2.04 -2.71
CA THR A 89 -7.21 3.40 -2.55
C THR A 89 -6.80 4.34 -3.69
N ALA A 90 -5.62 4.18 -4.27
CA ALA A 90 -5.14 5.01 -5.38
C ALA A 90 -5.76 4.65 -6.74
N GLN A 91 -6.17 3.40 -6.91
CA GLN A 91 -6.90 2.91 -8.09
C GLN A 91 -8.41 3.18 -8.02
N ALA A 92 -8.92 3.64 -6.88
CA ALA A 92 -10.30 4.12 -6.79
C ALA A 92 -10.45 5.34 -7.72
N PRO A 93 -11.48 5.37 -8.57
CA PRO A 93 -11.70 6.46 -9.51
C PRO A 93 -11.82 7.79 -8.77
N LYS A 94 -11.00 8.78 -9.15
CA LYS A 94 -10.94 10.11 -8.49
C LYS A 94 -12.24 10.91 -8.61
N ASN A 95 -13.18 10.45 -9.44
CA ASN A 95 -14.46 11.10 -9.73
C ASN A 95 -15.68 10.38 -9.12
N GLU A 96 -15.49 9.31 -8.36
CA GLU A 96 -16.59 8.80 -7.52
C GLU A 96 -16.69 9.67 -6.26
N PRO A 97 -17.90 10.14 -5.88
CA PRO A 97 -18.09 10.72 -4.57
C PRO A 97 -17.64 9.67 -3.56
N LYS A 98 -16.65 10.02 -2.72
CA LYS A 98 -16.17 9.13 -1.65
C LYS A 98 -17.42 8.53 -0.99
N PRO A 99 -17.56 7.19 -0.91
CA PRO A 99 -18.65 6.62 -0.15
C PRO A 99 -18.54 7.28 1.21
N ALA A 100 -19.61 7.98 1.60
CA ALA A 100 -19.65 8.61 2.90
C ALA A 100 -19.27 7.51 3.86
N THR A 101 -18.04 7.55 4.40
CA THR A 101 -17.76 6.81 5.60
C THR A 101 -18.75 7.41 6.54
N VAL A 102 -19.85 6.68 6.74
CA VAL A 102 -20.68 6.84 7.89
C VAL A 102 -19.71 6.53 9.00
N ARG A 103 -18.96 7.55 9.44
CA ARG A 103 -18.55 7.65 10.83
C ARG A 103 -19.82 7.20 11.54
N PRO A 104 -19.82 6.08 12.28
CA PRO A 104 -20.97 5.77 13.10
C PRO A 104 -21.23 7.09 13.81
N ALA A 105 -22.41 7.66 13.58
CA ALA A 105 -22.77 8.90 14.18
C ALA A 105 -22.65 8.61 15.66
N ALA A 106 -21.51 8.96 16.27
CA ALA A 106 -21.37 9.05 17.70
C ALA A 106 -22.57 9.90 18.04
N LYS A 107 -23.60 9.25 18.61
CA LYS A 107 -24.96 9.79 18.65
C LYS A 107 -24.79 11.22 19.10
N ARG A 108 -24.87 12.17 18.16
CA ARG A 108 -24.76 13.58 18.53
C ARG A 108 -25.91 13.71 19.53
N PRO A 109 -25.67 14.14 20.77
CA PRO A 109 -26.76 14.29 21.72
C PRO A 109 -27.85 15.03 20.98
N SER A 110 -28.98 14.35 20.79
CA SER A 110 -30.15 14.90 20.14
C SER A 110 -30.75 15.86 21.16
N TYR A 111 -30.14 17.03 21.30
CA TYR A 111 -30.86 18.19 21.77
C TYR A 111 -31.88 18.47 20.66
N GLY A 112 -33.07 17.87 20.82
CA GLY A 112 -34.23 18.11 19.98
C GLY A 112 -34.60 19.57 20.13
N GLY A 113 -34.17 20.37 19.17
CA GLY A 113 -34.20 21.83 19.22
C GLY A 113 -32.99 22.33 18.45
N GLY A 114 -33.21 22.77 17.21
CA GLY A 114 -32.16 23.42 16.44
C GLY A 114 -31.49 24.47 17.31
N PHE A 115 -30.15 24.42 17.42
CA PHE A 115 -29.41 25.44 18.13
C PHE A 115 -29.87 26.79 17.56
N PRO A 116 -30.35 27.73 18.42
CA PRO A 116 -30.87 28.99 17.92
C PRO A 116 -29.83 29.63 17.01
N PRO A 117 -30.26 30.23 15.89
CA PRO A 117 -29.33 30.78 14.93
C PRO A 117 -28.41 31.77 15.66
N ALA A 118 -27.09 31.68 15.43
CA ALA A 118 -26.10 32.44 16.20
C ALA A 118 -26.47 33.93 16.32
N PRO A 119 -26.38 34.55 17.50
CA PRO A 119 -26.76 35.95 17.65
C PRO A 119 -25.92 36.84 16.72
N CYS A 120 -26.51 37.95 16.25
CA CYS A 120 -25.78 38.99 15.53
C CYS A 120 -24.57 39.46 16.37
N GLY A 121 -23.51 39.91 15.70
CA GLY A 121 -22.22 40.18 16.38
C GLY A 121 -21.28 38.98 16.49
N THR A 122 -21.56 37.87 15.79
CA THR A 122 -20.67 36.70 15.74
C THR A 122 -20.25 36.38 14.30
N GLU A 123 -19.06 35.79 14.11
CA GLU A 123 -18.61 35.29 12.79
C GLU A 123 -19.59 34.27 12.19
N ALA A 124 -20.27 33.49 13.04
CA ALA A 124 -21.30 32.54 12.60
C ALA A 124 -22.55 33.27 12.06
N ALA A 125 -22.96 34.38 12.67
CA ALA A 125 -24.04 35.22 12.16
C ALA A 125 -23.65 35.92 10.86
N HIS A 126 -22.45 36.50 10.75
CA HIS A 126 -21.94 37.08 9.49
C HIS A 126 -22.03 36.09 8.31
N ARG A 127 -21.56 34.85 8.51
CA ARG A 127 -21.66 33.78 7.50
C ARG A 127 -23.11 33.42 7.17
N ARG A 128 -24.02 33.52 8.12
CA ARG A 128 -25.46 33.32 7.89
C ARG A 128 -26.01 34.42 6.98
N HIS A 129 -25.76 35.70 7.26
CA HIS A 129 -26.19 36.82 6.40
C HIS A 129 -25.65 36.64 4.97
N LYS A 130 -24.36 36.34 4.81
CA LYS A 130 -23.75 36.08 3.49
C LYS A 130 -24.39 34.91 2.75
N ARG A 131 -24.70 33.80 3.44
CA ARG A 131 -25.35 32.62 2.83
C ARG A 131 -26.79 32.89 2.42
N ARG A 132 -27.54 33.63 3.26
CA ARG A 132 -28.95 33.96 3.03
C ARG A 132 -29.14 35.17 2.11
N LYS A 133 -28.05 35.83 1.71
CA LYS A 133 -28.04 37.07 0.91
C LYS A 133 -28.80 38.23 1.58
N GLU A 134 -28.79 38.24 2.90
CA GLU A 134 -29.34 39.32 3.71
C GLU A 134 -28.30 40.44 3.85
N THR A 135 -28.75 41.67 4.11
CA THR A 135 -27.84 42.75 4.49
C THR A 135 -27.10 42.35 5.77
N VAL A 136 -25.80 42.64 5.81
CA VAL A 136 -24.94 42.33 6.96
C VAL A 136 -24.98 43.54 7.88
N ASP A 137 -25.42 43.35 9.13
CA ASP A 137 -25.37 44.41 10.14
C ASP A 137 -23.94 44.73 10.58
N GLU A 138 -23.76 45.92 11.14
CA GLU A 138 -22.46 46.43 11.57
C GLU A 138 -21.78 45.51 12.60
N ALA A 139 -22.54 44.94 13.55
CA ALA A 139 -22.00 44.04 14.55
C ALA A 139 -21.46 42.75 13.92
N CYS A 140 -22.18 42.16 12.97
CA CYS A 140 -21.72 41.00 12.20
C CYS A 140 -20.50 41.32 11.33
N ALA A 141 -20.45 42.51 10.70
CA ALA A 141 -19.30 42.94 9.93
C ALA A 141 -18.05 43.12 10.83
N ALA A 142 -18.20 43.74 11.99
CA ALA A 142 -17.14 43.89 12.98
C ALA A 142 -16.65 42.53 13.50
N ALA A 143 -17.57 41.59 13.76
CA ALA A 143 -17.22 40.23 14.18
C ALA A 143 -16.41 39.47 13.12
N HIS A 144 -16.72 39.67 11.83
CA HIS A 144 -15.94 39.09 10.74
C HIS A 144 -14.55 39.70 10.63
N ALA A 145 -14.43 41.02 10.76
CA ALA A 145 -13.14 41.70 10.78
C ALA A 145 -12.25 41.17 11.91
N ALA A 146 -12.80 41.06 13.13
CA ALA A 146 -12.10 40.47 14.28
C ALA A 146 -11.68 39.01 14.04
N TYR A 147 -12.52 38.19 13.39
CA TYR A 147 -12.16 36.83 13.00
C TYR A 147 -11.00 36.79 12.01
N LEU A 148 -10.98 37.66 11.00
CA LEU A 148 -9.90 37.72 10.02
C LEU A 148 -8.57 38.14 10.65
N ASP A 149 -8.58 39.10 11.57
CA ASP A 149 -7.39 39.52 12.31
C ASP A 149 -6.88 38.43 13.24
N ALA A 150 -7.76 37.77 13.99
CA ALA A 150 -7.39 36.61 14.82
C ALA A 150 -6.77 35.49 13.97
N THR A 151 -7.31 35.23 12.77
CA THR A 151 -6.78 34.22 11.84
C THR A 151 -5.40 34.63 11.31
N ARG A 152 -5.19 35.93 11.03
CA ARG A 152 -3.91 36.48 10.58
C ARG A 152 -2.84 36.34 11.67
N GLU A 153 -3.18 36.68 12.91
CA GLU A 153 -2.28 36.53 14.06
C GLU A 153 -1.97 35.06 14.39
N ALA A 154 -2.97 34.18 14.32
CA ALA A 154 -2.76 32.74 14.46
C ALA A 154 -1.79 32.20 13.40
N ARG A 155 -1.91 32.64 12.13
CA ARG A 155 -0.96 32.28 11.07
C ARG A 155 0.45 32.82 11.32
N LYS A 156 0.60 34.07 11.79
CA LYS A 156 1.90 34.64 12.17
C LYS A 156 2.55 33.84 13.30
N THR A 157 1.77 33.49 14.33
CA THR A 157 2.22 32.69 15.46
C THR A 157 2.61 31.28 15.03
N TRP A 158 1.81 30.63 14.18
CA TRP A 158 2.18 29.35 13.58
C TRP A 158 3.48 29.44 12.78
N ARG A 159 3.68 30.49 11.97
CA ARG A 159 4.93 30.70 11.22
C ARG A 159 6.13 30.91 12.15
N ARG A 160 5.98 31.71 13.22
CA ARG A 160 7.02 31.90 14.24
C ARG A 160 7.36 30.59 14.94
N ASN A 161 6.37 29.85 15.40
CA ASN A 161 6.55 28.56 16.07
C ASN A 161 7.13 27.51 15.12
N SER A 162 6.72 27.51 13.86
CA SER A 162 7.28 26.62 12.83
C SER A 162 8.74 26.95 12.54
N LYS A 163 9.09 28.24 12.39
CA LYS A 163 10.49 28.69 12.25
C LYS A 163 11.31 28.34 13.50
N ALA A 164 10.77 28.53 14.70
CA ALA A 164 11.42 28.16 15.95
C ALA A 164 11.64 26.64 16.06
N ARG A 165 10.65 25.81 15.69
CA ARG A 165 10.77 24.35 15.62
C ARG A 165 11.81 23.89 14.61
N VAL A 166 11.84 24.50 13.42
CA VAL A 166 12.86 24.23 12.41
C VAL A 166 14.26 24.61 12.92
N ARG A 167 14.42 25.78 13.56
CA ARG A 167 15.67 26.22 14.17
C ARG A 167 16.10 25.30 15.32
N ALA A 168 15.19 24.89 16.21
CA ALA A 168 15.49 23.95 17.29
C ALA A 168 15.95 22.57 16.75
N ARG A 169 15.33 22.09 15.66
CA ARG A 169 15.76 20.88 14.95
C ARG A 169 17.13 21.05 14.26
N GLN A 170 17.47 22.28 13.87
CA GLN A 170 18.72 22.67 13.21
C GLN A 170 19.77 23.25 14.17
N GLY A 171 19.50 23.28 15.48
CA GLY A 171 20.47 23.71 16.50
C GLY A 171 21.73 22.85 16.42
N PRO A 172 22.84 23.27 17.07
CA PRO A 172 24.09 22.52 17.01
C PRO A 172 23.84 21.11 17.55
N ARG A 173 23.66 20.15 16.65
CA ARG A 173 23.65 18.73 16.99
C ARG A 173 24.97 18.48 17.69
N ALA A 174 24.93 18.03 18.95
CA ALA A 174 26.10 17.50 19.63
C ALA A 174 26.83 16.62 18.61
N LEU A 175 28.04 17.04 18.24
CA LEU A 175 28.79 16.39 17.18
C LEU A 175 28.96 14.94 17.64
N PHE A 176 28.34 13.98 16.94
CA PHE A 176 28.58 12.57 17.21
C PHE A 176 30.10 12.37 17.28
N PRO A 177 30.61 11.70 18.34
CA PRO A 177 32.03 11.47 18.45
C PRO A 177 32.53 10.78 17.18
N CYS A 178 33.76 11.12 16.80
CA CYS A 178 34.43 10.44 15.70
C CYS A 178 34.46 8.92 15.94
N GLY A 179 34.42 8.12 14.88
CA GLY A 179 34.31 6.66 15.01
C GLY A 179 32.90 6.09 14.83
N THR A 180 31.92 6.92 14.44
CA THR A 180 30.56 6.45 14.11
C THR A 180 30.23 6.67 12.63
N ALA A 181 29.37 5.83 12.05
CA ALA A 181 28.90 6.01 10.66
C ALA A 181 28.16 7.35 10.47
N ALA A 182 27.49 7.85 11.51
CA ALA A 182 26.85 9.16 11.51
C ALA A 182 27.88 10.30 11.47
N ALA A 183 29.00 10.18 12.19
CA ALA A 183 30.11 11.13 12.13
C ALA A 183 30.81 11.12 10.76
N TYR A 184 30.94 9.96 10.10
CA TYR A 184 31.45 9.87 8.72
C TYR A 184 30.55 10.61 7.70
N SER A 185 29.24 10.39 7.76
CA SER A 185 28.26 11.07 6.91
C SER A 185 28.23 12.59 7.12
N ARG A 186 28.68 13.08 8.28
CA ARG A 186 28.88 14.51 8.53
C ARG A 186 30.06 15.05 7.75
N HIS A 187 31.24 14.42 7.82
CA HIS A 187 32.41 14.83 7.02
C HIS A 187 32.07 14.88 5.53
N LYS A 188 31.39 13.85 5.03
CA LYS A 188 30.93 13.82 3.62
C LYS A 188 30.02 14.98 3.25
N ARG A 189 29.05 15.34 4.11
CA ARG A 189 28.12 16.46 3.83
C ARG A 189 28.77 17.84 3.90
N ARG A 190 29.83 17.99 4.70
CA ARG A 190 30.58 19.24 4.83
C ARG A 190 31.74 19.35 3.83
N GLY A 191 31.99 18.32 3.02
CA GLY A 191 33.12 18.29 2.09
C GLY A 191 34.48 18.18 2.78
N GLU A 192 34.51 17.83 4.07
CA GLU A 192 35.73 17.71 4.87
C GLU A 192 36.33 16.31 4.70
N LYS A 193 37.67 16.20 4.75
CA LYS A 193 38.36 14.90 4.78
C LYS A 193 37.98 14.17 6.08
N ALA A 194 37.37 12.99 5.96
CA ALA A 194 37.02 12.18 7.12
C ALA A 194 38.27 11.61 7.79
N CYS A 195 38.35 11.71 9.13
CA CYS A 195 39.36 11.01 9.91
C CYS A 195 39.23 9.49 9.78
N ASP A 196 40.28 8.76 10.15
CA ASP A 196 40.38 7.33 9.89
C ASP A 196 39.33 6.52 10.66
N ALA A 197 39.11 6.83 11.95
CA ALA A 197 38.04 6.20 12.74
C ALA A 197 36.64 6.36 12.11
N CYS A 198 36.32 7.55 11.57
CA CYS A 198 35.07 7.76 10.85
C CYS A 198 35.04 6.99 9.52
N ARG A 199 36.14 6.98 8.77
CA ARG A 199 36.25 6.25 7.51
C ARG A 199 36.04 4.75 7.71
N GLU A 200 36.64 4.18 8.75
CA GLU A 200 36.46 2.79 9.17
C GLU A 200 35.02 2.50 9.57
N ALA A 201 34.41 3.33 10.42
CA ALA A 201 33.02 3.17 10.81
C ALA A 201 32.05 3.26 9.63
N GLY A 202 32.31 4.16 8.68
CA GLY A 202 31.54 4.28 7.43
C GLY A 202 31.70 3.05 6.52
N ASN A 203 32.91 2.52 6.40
CA ASN A 203 33.20 1.31 5.65
C ASN A 203 32.59 0.06 6.31
N ALA A 204 32.66 -0.06 7.64
CA ALA A 204 32.03 -1.13 8.40
C ALA A 204 30.49 -1.12 8.25
N ALA A 205 29.88 0.07 8.27
CA ALA A 205 28.44 0.22 7.99
C ALA A 205 28.08 -0.18 6.55
N ARG A 206 28.90 0.17 5.56
CA ARG A 206 28.72 -0.30 4.17
C ARG A 206 28.85 -1.82 4.06
N ARG A 207 29.87 -2.42 4.69
CA ARG A 207 30.08 -3.88 4.72
C ARG A 207 28.89 -4.62 5.33
N LYS A 208 28.27 -4.08 6.39
CA LYS A 208 27.02 -4.64 6.95
C LYS A 208 25.86 -4.61 5.95
N TYR A 209 25.75 -3.54 5.15
CA TYR A 209 24.69 -3.39 4.15
C TYR A 209 24.93 -4.20 2.86
N THR A 210 26.19 -4.44 2.49
CA THR A 210 26.55 -5.29 1.34
C THR A 210 26.53 -6.78 1.68
N ARG A 211 26.47 -7.16 2.96
CA ARG A 211 26.36 -8.56 3.42
C ARG A 211 24.91 -9.03 3.58
N THR A 212 23.95 -8.12 3.67
CA THR A 212 22.58 -8.42 3.19
C THR A 212 22.67 -8.42 1.68
N GLU A 213 22.57 -9.59 1.06
CA GLU A 213 22.57 -9.70 -0.39
C GLU A 213 21.65 -8.63 -0.98
N PRO A 214 22.13 -7.79 -1.92
CA PRO A 214 21.19 -6.97 -2.67
C PRO A 214 20.30 -7.98 -3.38
N ASN A 215 18.98 -7.91 -3.16
CA ASN A 215 17.99 -8.70 -3.89
C ASN A 215 17.97 -8.21 -5.35
N VAL A 216 19.04 -8.56 -6.07
CA VAL A 216 19.20 -8.41 -7.50
C VAL A 216 18.80 -9.78 -8.04
N PRO A 217 17.64 -9.88 -8.71
CA PRO A 217 17.26 -11.12 -9.37
C PRO A 217 18.40 -11.53 -10.31
N SER A 218 18.72 -12.83 -10.37
CA SER A 218 19.72 -13.33 -11.32
C SER A 218 19.40 -12.84 -12.73
N GLN A 219 20.41 -12.68 -13.57
CA GLN A 219 20.18 -12.26 -14.96
C GLN A 219 19.20 -13.21 -15.67
N GLU A 220 19.24 -14.51 -15.35
CA GLU A 220 18.24 -15.50 -15.78
C GLU A 220 16.82 -15.19 -15.30
N ALA A 221 16.65 -14.70 -14.06
CA ALA A 221 15.34 -14.29 -13.54
C ALA A 221 14.83 -12.98 -14.19
N VAL A 222 15.73 -12.04 -14.49
CA VAL A 222 15.42 -10.82 -15.26
C VAL A 222 15.07 -11.16 -16.71
N ASP A 223 15.79 -12.10 -17.32
CA ASP A 223 15.60 -12.56 -18.68
C ASP A 223 14.33 -13.41 -18.80
N ALA A 224 14.02 -14.25 -17.79
CA ALA A 224 12.74 -14.92 -17.68
C ALA A 224 11.60 -13.90 -17.55
N ALA A 225 11.72 -12.90 -16.68
CA ALA A 225 10.70 -11.85 -16.53
C ALA A 225 10.53 -11.01 -17.81
N ARG A 226 11.60 -10.77 -18.58
CA ARG A 226 11.54 -10.15 -19.91
C ARG A 226 10.88 -11.06 -20.94
N LYS A 227 11.20 -12.36 -20.93
CA LYS A 227 10.61 -13.40 -21.80
C LYS A 227 9.09 -13.48 -21.66
N TRP A 228 8.54 -13.17 -20.48
CA TRP A 228 7.09 -13.10 -20.25
C TRP A 228 6.44 -11.75 -20.58
N ASN A 229 7.21 -10.66 -20.67
CA ASN A 229 6.69 -9.30 -20.80
C ASN A 229 6.97 -8.62 -22.15
N ASN A 230 7.80 -9.20 -23.03
CA ASN A 230 8.15 -8.60 -24.33
C ASN A 230 8.08 -9.63 -25.49
N PRO A 231 6.95 -9.75 -26.20
CA PRO A 231 6.69 -10.86 -27.12
C PRO A 231 7.31 -10.71 -28.53
N GLY A 232 8.14 -9.70 -28.79
CA GLY A 232 8.73 -9.47 -30.12
C GLY A 232 9.91 -10.37 -30.50
N GLU A 233 10.56 -11.01 -29.53
CA GLU A 233 11.88 -11.66 -29.75
C GLU A 233 11.88 -13.19 -29.77
N TRP A 234 10.83 -13.86 -29.29
CA TRP A 234 10.86 -15.32 -29.09
C TRP A 234 10.11 -16.15 -30.14
N HIS A 235 9.55 -15.51 -31.18
CA HIS A 235 8.95 -16.25 -32.28
C HIS A 235 9.99 -16.50 -33.38
N PRO A 236 10.15 -17.74 -33.86
CA PRO A 236 11.05 -18.01 -34.98
C PRO A 236 10.65 -17.13 -36.18
N ARG A 237 11.63 -16.64 -36.95
CA ARG A 237 11.36 -15.83 -38.15
C ARG A 237 10.33 -16.54 -39.03
N GLY A 238 9.19 -15.87 -39.28
CA GLY A 238 8.09 -16.42 -40.08
C GLY A 238 6.88 -16.93 -39.27
N TRP A 239 6.91 -16.90 -37.94
CA TRP A 239 5.73 -17.21 -37.13
C TRP A 239 4.60 -16.21 -37.40
N ARG A 240 3.39 -16.74 -37.61
CA ARG A 240 2.16 -15.97 -37.70
C ARG A 240 1.19 -16.46 -36.63
N GLU A 241 0.56 -15.50 -35.97
CA GLU A 241 -0.44 -15.78 -34.94
C GLU A 241 -1.63 -16.55 -35.55
N PRO A 242 -2.04 -17.67 -34.92
CA PRO A 242 -3.17 -18.45 -35.41
C PRO A 242 -4.46 -17.60 -35.37
N GLN A 243 -5.22 -17.64 -36.45
CA GLN A 243 -6.51 -16.95 -36.53
C GLN A 243 -7.56 -17.74 -35.75
N LEU A 244 -7.95 -17.22 -34.59
CA LEU A 244 -9.02 -17.82 -33.80
C LEU A 244 -10.39 -17.48 -34.37
N THR A 245 -11.28 -18.46 -34.33
CA THR A 245 -12.69 -18.32 -34.70
C THR A 245 -13.47 -17.51 -33.65
N GLY A 246 -14.65 -16.99 -34.04
CA GLY A 246 -15.53 -16.26 -33.11
C GLY A 246 -15.87 -17.06 -31.84
N LYS A 247 -16.16 -18.36 -31.99
CA LYS A 247 -16.46 -19.25 -30.85
C LYS A 247 -15.28 -19.41 -29.88
N GLN A 248 -14.05 -19.46 -30.39
CA GLN A 248 -12.86 -19.52 -29.55
C GLN A 248 -12.64 -18.21 -28.79
N TRP A 249 -12.95 -17.06 -29.40
CA TRP A 249 -12.92 -15.77 -28.71
C TRP A 249 -14.00 -15.66 -27.63
N ASP A 250 -15.20 -16.20 -27.87
CA ASP A 250 -16.28 -16.24 -26.89
C ASP A 250 -15.89 -17.10 -25.68
N GLU A 251 -15.25 -18.25 -25.93
CA GLU A 251 -14.73 -19.13 -24.89
C GLU A 251 -13.62 -18.47 -24.06
N ILE A 252 -12.64 -17.83 -24.72
CA ILE A 252 -11.59 -17.05 -24.05
C ILE A 252 -12.22 -15.96 -23.17
N THR A 253 -13.21 -15.24 -23.69
CA THR A 253 -13.92 -14.19 -22.94
C THR A 253 -14.66 -14.74 -21.71
N ALA A 254 -15.35 -15.87 -21.86
CA ALA A 254 -16.04 -16.54 -20.76
C ALA A 254 -15.06 -16.98 -19.66
N ARG A 255 -13.91 -17.54 -20.05
CA ARG A 255 -12.86 -17.99 -19.13
C ARG A 255 -12.18 -16.84 -18.41
N LEU A 256 -11.97 -15.71 -19.08
CA LEU A 256 -11.48 -14.47 -18.43
C LEU A 256 -12.47 -13.96 -17.37
N ARG A 257 -13.78 -13.95 -17.68
CA ARG A 257 -14.83 -13.59 -16.71
C ARG A 257 -14.89 -14.56 -15.53
N ALA A 258 -14.56 -15.84 -15.77
CA ALA A 258 -14.42 -16.85 -14.72
C ALA A 258 -13.10 -16.74 -13.92
N GLY A 259 -12.23 -15.78 -14.25
CA GLY A 259 -11.02 -15.48 -13.50
C GLY A 259 -9.72 -16.09 -14.05
N ALA A 260 -9.76 -16.70 -15.23
CA ALA A 260 -8.53 -17.11 -15.92
C ALA A 260 -7.67 -15.88 -16.27
N THR A 261 -6.35 -16.01 -16.26
CA THR A 261 -5.47 -14.91 -16.64
C THR A 261 -5.26 -14.87 -18.16
N ALA A 262 -5.07 -13.68 -18.71
CA ALA A 262 -4.75 -13.52 -20.13
C ALA A 262 -3.45 -14.25 -20.52
N GLN A 263 -2.51 -14.41 -19.58
CA GLN A 263 -1.27 -15.15 -19.81
C GLN A 263 -1.47 -16.67 -19.89
N ASP A 264 -2.46 -17.22 -19.17
CA ASP A 264 -2.75 -18.65 -19.22
C ASP A 264 -3.45 -19.02 -20.53
N LEU A 265 -4.43 -18.21 -20.94
CA LEU A 265 -5.15 -18.40 -22.20
C LEU A 265 -4.28 -18.15 -23.43
N ALA A 266 -3.36 -17.17 -23.36
CA ALA A 266 -2.38 -16.93 -24.42
C ALA A 266 -1.50 -18.15 -24.69
N ARG A 267 -1.09 -18.87 -23.62
CA ARG A 267 -0.30 -20.10 -23.75
C ARG A 267 -1.09 -21.24 -24.35
N GLU A 268 -2.34 -21.40 -23.92
CA GLU A 268 -3.20 -22.49 -24.36
C GLU A 268 -3.61 -22.36 -25.84
N TYR A 269 -4.01 -21.16 -26.25
CA TYR A 269 -4.44 -20.90 -27.63
C TYR A 269 -3.27 -20.49 -28.55
N GLN A 270 -2.05 -20.46 -28.03
CA GLN A 270 -0.84 -20.05 -28.74
C GLN A 270 -0.97 -18.68 -29.44
N ILE A 271 -1.66 -17.74 -28.79
CA ILE A 271 -1.83 -16.35 -29.22
C ILE A 271 -1.18 -15.40 -28.23
N SER A 272 -1.02 -14.13 -28.59
CA SER A 272 -0.39 -13.16 -27.69
C SER A 272 -1.35 -12.68 -26.59
N ALA A 273 -0.85 -12.52 -25.37
CA ALA A 273 -1.61 -11.91 -24.27
C ALA A 273 -1.94 -10.42 -24.54
N ALA A 274 -1.27 -9.79 -25.51
CA ALA A 274 -1.63 -8.47 -26.00
C ALA A 274 -2.86 -8.52 -26.93
N SER A 275 -2.96 -9.51 -27.81
CA SER A 275 -4.12 -9.74 -28.68
C SER A 275 -5.39 -9.97 -27.85
N ILE A 276 -5.30 -10.76 -26.78
CA ILE A 276 -6.39 -10.95 -25.82
C ILE A 276 -6.79 -9.62 -25.16
N ARG A 277 -5.83 -8.85 -24.66
CA ARG A 277 -6.11 -7.56 -23.99
C ARG A 277 -6.74 -6.54 -24.94
N ASN A 278 -6.17 -6.35 -26.13
CA ASN A 278 -6.64 -5.38 -27.12
C ASN A 278 -8.08 -5.68 -27.57
N ARG A 279 -8.43 -6.97 -27.69
CA ARG A 279 -9.77 -7.43 -28.09
C ARG A 279 -10.83 -7.24 -27.01
N ILE A 280 -10.45 -7.28 -25.72
CA ILE A 280 -11.38 -7.01 -24.60
C ILE A 280 -11.61 -5.50 -24.42
N THR A 281 -10.60 -4.69 -24.78
CA THR A 281 -10.65 -3.23 -24.66
C THR A 281 -11.24 -2.52 -25.89
N SER A 282 -11.47 -3.24 -26.99
CA SER A 282 -12.10 -2.74 -28.22
C SER A 282 -13.55 -3.17 -28.28
#